data_AF-A0A6N9PRZ6-F1
#
_entry.id   AF-A0A6N9PRZ6-F1
#
_cell.length_a   1.000
_cell.length_b   1.000
_cell.length_c   1.000
_cell.angle_alpha   90.00
_cell.angle_beta   90.00
_cell.angle_gamma   90.00
#
_symmetry.space_group_name_H-M   'P 1'
#
loop_
_entity.id
_entity.type
_entity.pdbx_description
1 polymer ?
#
loop_
_entity_poly.entity_id
_entity_poly.type
_entity_poly.pdbx_seq_one_letter_code
_entity_poly.pdbx_strand_id
1 'polypeptide(L)'
;MSSLDVYAFKYYSEFILLSAAEKGVFTMPEIKWVGMKDADAAFPEQSLPYGAKPLRTPDPFSAATLPYGLLPLLLCFGALFFKAWLLGRFPMEPGYIPLGILLGLLLIPVHEYLHGVCYPKGSTVYVGLIPKKMAAFAVCHVPISWRRFMVMSLLPAILGLVPLLAFLFAPASWGKIMGVCWPLAVMGLLSPMPDYMCVACVRRQVPRGAWLQTTNSGCFWYM
;
A
#
# COMPACT_ATOMS: atom_id res chain seq x y z
N MET A 1 30.62 12.43 50.93
CA MET A 1 29.33 12.17 50.27
C MET A 1 28.87 10.80 50.68
N SER A 2 27.74 10.72 51.37
CA SER A 2 27.23 9.49 51.99
C SER A 2 26.60 8.57 50.94
N SER A 3 26.58 7.26 51.22
CA SER A 3 26.09 6.19 50.35
C SER A 3 24.59 6.24 50.00
N LEU A 4 23.88 7.30 50.39
CA LEU A 4 22.46 7.54 50.09
C LEU A 4 22.25 8.40 48.84
N ASP A 5 23.22 9.21 48.43
CA ASP A 5 23.11 10.06 47.24
C ASP A 5 23.31 9.29 45.92
N VAL A 6 24.01 8.14 45.98
CA VAL A 6 24.27 7.29 44.80
C VAL A 6 23.05 6.44 44.44
N TYR A 7 22.18 6.11 45.42
CA TYR A 7 20.95 5.35 45.18
C TYR A 7 19.80 6.23 44.66
N ALA A 8 19.72 7.49 45.10
CA ALA A 8 18.72 8.43 44.58
C ALA A 8 18.96 8.82 43.11
N PHE A 9 20.23 8.95 42.70
CA PHE A 9 20.56 9.29 41.32
C PHE A 9 20.29 8.14 40.34
N LYS A 10 20.44 6.89 40.79
CA LYS A 10 20.16 5.70 39.97
C LYS A 10 18.67 5.51 39.73
N TYR A 11 17.83 5.73 40.76
CA TYR A 11 16.37 5.67 40.62
C TYR A 11 15.78 6.86 39.85
N TYR A 12 16.31 8.08 39.99
CA TYR A 12 15.88 9.21 39.15
C TYR A 12 16.34 9.06 37.70
N SER A 13 17.53 8.48 37.44
CA SER A 13 17.97 8.21 36.07
C SER A 13 17.17 7.09 35.42
N GLU A 14 16.78 6.05 36.15
CA GLU A 14 15.93 4.98 35.61
C GLU A 14 14.48 5.45 35.43
N PHE A 15 13.94 6.31 36.30
CA PHE A 15 12.59 6.87 36.13
C PHE A 15 12.53 7.92 35.00
N ILE A 16 13.60 8.68 34.77
CA ILE A 16 13.70 9.60 33.61
C ILE A 16 13.98 8.82 32.32
N LEU A 17 14.72 7.71 32.36
CA LEU A 17 14.92 6.84 31.19
C LEU A 17 13.66 6.01 30.86
N LEU A 18 12.89 5.55 31.86
CA LEU A 18 11.59 4.90 31.66
C LEU A 18 10.51 5.91 31.22
N SER A 19 10.52 7.14 31.75
CA SER A 19 9.61 8.20 31.30
C SER A 19 9.98 8.78 29.93
N ALA A 20 11.27 8.76 29.54
CA ALA A 20 11.72 9.11 28.19
C ALA A 20 11.50 7.96 27.18
N ALA A 21 11.50 6.69 27.63
CA ALA A 21 11.07 5.56 26.82
C ALA A 21 9.54 5.58 26.54
N GLU A 22 8.75 6.16 27.44
CA GLU A 22 7.30 6.35 27.27
C GLU A 22 6.89 7.65 26.56
N LYS A 23 7.83 8.57 26.28
CA LYS A 23 7.53 9.84 25.59
C LYS A 23 8.54 10.12 24.49
N GLY A 24 8.28 9.54 23.30
CA GLY A 24 8.83 10.08 22.06
C GLY A 24 9.49 9.10 21.09
N VAL A 25 9.22 7.79 21.17
CA VAL A 25 9.48 6.95 20.00
C VAL A 25 8.48 7.39 18.93
N PHE A 26 8.98 7.87 17.79
CA PHE A 26 8.18 8.03 16.58
C PHE A 26 7.73 6.64 16.13
N THR A 27 6.73 6.05 16.82
CA THR A 27 6.32 4.67 16.57
C THR A 27 5.59 4.62 15.24
N MET A 28 6.27 4.18 14.20
CA MET A 28 5.61 3.74 12.98
C MET A 28 4.52 2.70 13.32
N PRO A 29 3.49 2.54 12.48
CA PRO A 29 2.57 1.42 12.64
C PRO A 29 3.36 0.10 12.69
N GLU A 30 2.95 -0.80 13.59
CA GLU A 30 3.54 -2.13 13.71
C GLU A 30 2.96 -3.02 12.62
N ILE A 31 3.77 -3.45 11.66
CA ILE A 31 3.33 -4.32 10.57
C ILE A 31 3.62 -5.77 10.93
N LYS A 32 2.56 -6.58 11.09
CA LYS A 32 2.62 -8.01 11.42
C LYS A 32 2.31 -8.86 10.21
N TRP A 33 3.29 -9.63 9.76
CA TRP A 33 3.05 -10.68 8.78
C TRP A 33 2.32 -11.86 9.43
N VAL A 34 1.13 -12.19 8.93
CA VAL A 34 0.28 -13.28 9.47
C VAL A 34 0.24 -14.51 8.58
N GLY A 35 1.02 -14.54 7.50
CA GLY A 35 1.08 -15.67 6.57
C GLY A 35 -0.18 -15.81 5.72
N MET A 36 -0.56 -17.06 5.46
CA MET A 36 -1.75 -17.38 4.67
C MET A 36 -2.99 -17.42 5.57
N LYS A 37 -4.08 -16.81 5.12
CA LYS A 37 -5.36 -16.75 5.82
C LYS A 37 -6.51 -17.15 4.89
N ASP A 38 -7.58 -17.63 5.50
CA ASP A 38 -8.86 -17.80 4.82
C ASP A 38 -9.50 -16.44 4.53
N ALA A 39 -10.43 -16.43 3.57
CA ALA A 39 -11.05 -15.20 3.07
C ALA A 39 -11.98 -14.49 4.07
N ASP A 40 -12.39 -15.19 5.12
CA ASP A 40 -13.25 -14.76 6.23
C ASP A 40 -12.47 -14.59 7.54
N ALA A 41 -11.14 -14.63 7.50
CA ALA A 41 -10.31 -14.40 8.67
C ALA A 41 -10.60 -13.03 9.29
N ALA A 42 -10.97 -13.04 10.58
CA ALA A 42 -11.26 -11.84 11.34
C ALA A 42 -10.01 -11.26 11.99
N PHE A 43 -9.92 -9.92 12.01
CA PHE A 43 -8.89 -9.17 12.70
C PHE A 43 -9.49 -8.30 13.82
N PRO A 44 -8.70 -7.90 14.84
CA PRO A 44 -9.20 -7.05 15.93
C PRO A 44 -9.80 -5.73 15.42
N GLU A 45 -11.07 -5.51 15.72
CA GLU A 45 -11.84 -4.33 15.32
C GLU A 45 -12.04 -3.33 16.46
N GLN A 46 -12.28 -2.07 16.09
CA GLN A 46 -12.83 -1.05 16.98
C GLN A 46 -14.31 -0.86 16.66
N SER A 47 -15.10 -0.46 17.66
CA SER A 47 -16.51 -0.14 17.44
C SER A 47 -16.67 1.02 16.46
N LEU A 48 -17.73 0.96 15.65
CA LEU A 48 -18.11 2.07 14.79
C LEU A 48 -18.84 3.15 15.59
N PRO A 49 -18.58 4.44 15.33
CA PRO A 49 -19.38 5.51 15.90
C PRO A 49 -20.85 5.46 15.48
N TYR A 50 -21.72 6.04 16.30
CA TYR A 50 -23.14 6.17 15.97
C TYR A 50 -23.31 6.98 14.67
N GLY A 51 -24.14 6.48 13.76
CA GLY A 51 -24.41 7.14 12.49
C GLY A 51 -23.36 6.89 11.38
N ALA A 52 -22.39 6.00 11.60
CA ALA A 52 -21.48 5.55 10.55
C ALA A 52 -22.25 4.96 9.36
N LYS A 53 -21.83 5.33 8.14
CA LYS A 53 -22.49 4.93 6.89
C LYS A 53 -21.59 3.99 6.10
N PRO A 54 -22.12 2.92 5.51
CA PRO A 54 -21.31 2.01 4.70
C PRO A 54 -20.84 2.70 3.42
N LEU A 55 -19.57 2.48 3.06
CA LEU A 55 -19.05 2.79 1.73
C LEU A 55 -19.54 1.71 0.76
N ARG A 56 -20.28 2.11 -0.27
CA ARG A 56 -20.77 1.17 -1.26
C ARG A 56 -19.72 0.93 -2.35
N THR A 57 -19.35 -0.32 -2.55
CA THR A 57 -18.55 -0.76 -3.71
C THR A 57 -19.42 -1.57 -4.66
N PRO A 58 -19.19 -1.51 -5.99
CA PRO A 58 -19.95 -2.34 -6.92
C PRO A 58 -19.68 -3.84 -6.69
N ASP A 59 -20.66 -4.66 -7.03
CA ASP A 59 -20.64 -6.13 -6.91
C ASP A 59 -20.86 -6.76 -8.30
N PRO A 60 -20.14 -7.83 -8.69
CA PRO A 60 -19.02 -8.46 -8.00
C PRO A 60 -17.77 -7.57 -7.95
N PHE A 61 -17.17 -7.45 -6.75
CA PHE A 61 -16.02 -6.58 -6.51
C PHE A 61 -14.88 -6.82 -7.52
N SER A 62 -14.53 -8.08 -7.79
CA SER A 62 -13.43 -8.44 -8.69
C SER A 62 -13.63 -7.99 -10.14
N ALA A 63 -14.85 -8.06 -10.66
CA ALA A 63 -15.14 -7.57 -12.02
C ALA A 63 -15.16 -6.04 -12.07
N ALA A 64 -15.62 -5.41 -10.99
CA ALA A 64 -15.72 -3.96 -10.89
C ALA A 64 -14.36 -3.24 -10.87
N THR A 65 -13.27 -3.92 -10.49
CA THR A 65 -11.92 -3.34 -10.51
C THR A 65 -11.29 -3.33 -11.89
N LEU A 66 -11.67 -4.24 -12.80
CA LEU A 66 -11.04 -4.42 -14.12
C LEU A 66 -10.98 -3.13 -14.95
N PRO A 67 -12.04 -2.29 -15.04
CA PRO A 67 -11.99 -1.04 -15.80
C PRO A 67 -10.94 -0.06 -15.27
N TYR A 68 -10.59 -0.12 -13.98
CA TYR A 68 -9.58 0.75 -13.39
C TYR A 68 -8.14 0.36 -13.79
N GLY A 69 -7.94 -0.79 -14.43
CA GLY A 69 -6.67 -1.17 -15.05
C GLY A 69 -6.44 -0.54 -16.41
N LEU A 70 -7.48 -0.02 -17.07
CA LEU A 70 -7.37 0.48 -18.44
C LEU A 70 -6.44 1.70 -18.54
N LEU A 71 -6.60 2.68 -17.65
CA LEU A 71 -5.74 3.88 -17.67
C LEU A 71 -4.26 3.54 -17.40
N PRO A 72 -3.92 2.76 -16.35
CA PRO A 72 -2.57 2.20 -16.16
C PRO A 72 -2.00 1.48 -17.40
N LEU A 73 -2.82 0.64 -18.04
CA LEU A 73 -2.40 -0.13 -19.21
C LEU A 73 -2.11 0.78 -20.40
N LEU A 74 -3.00 1.73 -20.68
CA LEU A 74 -2.81 2.74 -21.72
C LEU A 74 -1.56 3.59 -21.46
N LEU A 75 -1.28 3.94 -20.20
CA LEU A 75 -0.07 4.66 -19.83
C LEU A 75 1.19 3.83 -20.13
N CYS A 76 1.22 2.56 -19.73
CA CYS A 76 2.38 1.68 -19.95
C CYS A 76 2.61 1.36 -21.43
N PHE A 77 1.55 1.05 -22.18
CA PHE A 77 1.67 0.80 -23.62
C PHE A 77 1.96 2.08 -24.40
N GLY A 78 1.38 3.22 -23.99
CA GLY A 78 1.73 4.54 -24.51
C GLY A 78 3.22 4.84 -24.34
N ALA A 79 3.78 4.59 -23.15
CA ALA A 79 5.22 4.73 -22.89
C ALA A 79 6.06 3.80 -23.78
N LEU A 80 5.64 2.54 -23.96
CA LEU A 80 6.31 1.58 -24.84
C LEU A 80 6.36 2.07 -26.29
N PHE A 81 5.22 2.46 -26.85
CA PHE A 81 5.13 2.94 -28.22
C PHE A 81 5.88 4.26 -28.42
N PHE A 82 5.79 5.18 -27.47
CA PHE A 82 6.57 6.41 -27.48
C PHE A 82 8.07 6.13 -27.50
N LYS A 83 8.57 5.23 -26.63
CA LYS A 83 9.97 4.83 -26.59
C LYS A 83 10.41 4.12 -27.88
N ALA A 84 9.57 3.24 -28.42
CA ALA A 84 9.84 2.55 -29.68
C ALA A 84 9.95 3.52 -30.86
N TRP A 85 9.06 4.52 -30.92
CA TRP A 85 9.08 5.59 -31.90
C TRP A 85 10.36 6.42 -31.82
N LEU A 86 10.78 6.84 -30.62
CA LEU A 86 12.03 7.57 -30.42
C LEU A 86 13.28 6.80 -30.87
N LEU A 87 13.28 5.46 -30.71
CA LEU A 87 14.42 4.62 -31.06
C LEU A 87 14.38 4.09 -32.50
N GLY A 88 13.26 4.21 -33.20
CA GLY A 88 13.05 3.60 -34.52
C GLY A 88 13.05 2.06 -34.52
N ARG A 89 12.89 1.43 -33.35
CA ARG A 89 12.92 -0.03 -33.16
C ARG A 89 12.24 -0.43 -31.85
N PHE A 90 12.03 -1.73 -31.66
CA PHE A 90 11.58 -2.24 -30.36
C PHE A 90 12.60 -1.91 -29.25
N PRO A 91 12.19 -1.33 -28.11
CA PRO A 91 13.12 -0.76 -27.13
C PRO A 91 13.74 -1.80 -26.21
N MET A 92 13.12 -2.97 -26.03
CA MET A 92 13.47 -3.95 -25.00
C MET A 92 14.10 -5.21 -25.59
N GLU A 93 14.89 -5.91 -24.79
CA GLU A 93 15.26 -7.31 -25.07
C GLU A 93 14.17 -8.24 -24.53
N PRO A 94 13.40 -8.95 -25.38
CA PRO A 94 12.24 -9.74 -24.94
C PRO A 94 12.57 -10.83 -23.91
N GLY A 95 13.79 -11.37 -23.93
CA GLY A 95 14.24 -12.40 -22.98
C GLY A 95 14.24 -11.96 -21.51
N TYR A 96 14.23 -10.65 -21.24
CA TYR A 96 14.19 -10.10 -19.87
C TYR A 96 12.77 -9.79 -19.38
N ILE A 97 11.75 -9.90 -20.24
CA ILE A 97 10.36 -9.67 -19.85
C ILE A 97 9.88 -10.62 -18.76
N PRO A 98 10.14 -11.96 -18.84
CA PRO A 98 9.73 -12.88 -17.78
C PRO A 98 10.33 -12.54 -16.41
N LEU A 99 11.58 -12.05 -16.38
CA LEU A 99 12.23 -11.61 -15.14
C LEU A 99 11.51 -10.41 -14.52
N GLY A 100 11.11 -9.42 -15.32
CA GLY A 100 10.37 -8.26 -14.78
C GLY A 100 8.95 -8.62 -14.31
N ILE A 101 8.28 -9.56 -14.97
CA ILE A 101 7.00 -10.11 -14.47
C ILE A 101 7.20 -10.81 -13.12
N LEU A 102 8.21 -11.67 -13.01
CA LEU A 102 8.54 -12.38 -11.77
C LEU A 102 8.82 -11.40 -10.63
N LEU A 103 9.65 -10.38 -10.87
CA LEU A 103 9.94 -9.33 -9.89
C LEU A 103 8.67 -8.56 -9.50
N GLY A 104 7.76 -8.31 -10.45
CA GLY A 104 6.47 -7.66 -10.17
C GLY A 104 5.59 -8.47 -9.22
N LEU A 105 5.54 -9.79 -9.39
CA LEU A 105 4.84 -10.68 -8.47
C LEU A 105 5.48 -10.69 -7.07
N LEU A 106 6.81 -10.66 -7.00
CA LEU A 106 7.55 -10.58 -5.74
C LEU A 106 7.37 -9.25 -5.00
N LEU A 107 6.89 -8.19 -5.66
CA LEU A 107 6.58 -6.91 -5.04
C LEU A 107 5.17 -6.84 -4.42
N ILE A 108 4.33 -7.87 -4.56
CA ILE A 108 3.00 -7.89 -3.94
C ILE A 108 3.07 -7.73 -2.40
N PRO A 109 3.95 -8.40 -1.65
CA PRO A 109 4.10 -8.14 -0.22
C PRO A 109 4.57 -6.71 0.09
N VAL A 110 5.38 -6.11 -0.79
CA VAL A 110 5.82 -4.71 -0.66
C VAL A 110 4.65 -3.75 -0.90
N HIS A 111 3.76 -4.08 -1.84
CA HIS A 111 2.51 -3.33 -2.08
C HIS A 111 1.67 -3.23 -0.80
N GLU A 112 1.43 -4.35 -0.13
CA GLU A 112 0.69 -4.36 1.13
C GLU A 112 1.43 -3.67 2.28
N TYR A 113 2.77 -3.77 2.30
CA TYR A 113 3.58 -3.02 3.24
C TYR A 113 3.43 -1.50 3.06
N LEU A 114 3.39 -1.01 1.81
CA LEU A 114 3.15 0.40 1.50
C LEU A 114 1.78 0.88 1.97
N HIS A 115 0.73 0.05 1.85
CA HIS A 115 -0.54 0.35 2.52
C HIS A 115 -0.36 0.48 4.03
N GLY A 116 0.34 -0.48 4.65
CA GLY A 116 0.54 -0.54 6.10
C GLY A 116 1.24 0.68 6.71
N VAL A 117 2.29 1.21 6.06
CA VAL A 117 3.02 2.39 6.60
C VAL A 117 2.17 3.65 6.64
N CYS A 118 1.04 3.68 5.93
CA CYS A 118 0.13 4.81 5.92
C CYS A 118 -0.82 4.86 7.11
N TYR A 119 -0.87 3.83 7.96
CA TYR A 119 -1.73 3.83 9.15
C TYR A 119 -1.18 4.71 10.29
N PRO A 120 -2.03 5.13 11.25
CA PRO A 120 -1.61 5.95 12.39
C PRO A 120 -0.51 5.28 13.24
N LYS A 121 0.30 6.12 13.87
CA LYS A 121 1.34 5.66 14.82
C LYS A 121 0.70 4.84 15.95
N GLY A 122 1.38 3.76 16.35
CA GLY A 122 0.88 2.85 17.39
C GLY A 122 -0.24 1.91 16.95
N SER A 123 -0.69 1.94 15.69
CA SER A 123 -1.62 0.93 15.17
C SER A 123 -0.87 -0.34 14.77
N THR A 124 -1.52 -1.49 14.91
CA THR A 124 -1.06 -2.76 14.32
C THR A 124 -1.75 -2.98 12.97
N VAL A 125 -0.95 -3.23 11.92
CA VAL A 125 -1.42 -3.60 10.58
C VAL A 125 -1.08 -5.05 10.33
N TYR A 126 -2.08 -5.85 9.97
CA TYR A 126 -1.92 -7.25 9.63
C TYR A 126 -1.75 -7.41 8.13
N VAL A 127 -0.64 -8.00 7.70
CA VAL A 127 -0.34 -8.23 6.29
C VAL A 127 -0.25 -9.73 6.02
N GLY A 128 -0.88 -10.19 4.94
CA GLY A 128 -0.86 -11.61 4.59
C GLY A 128 -1.38 -11.90 3.19
N LEU A 129 -1.60 -13.20 2.94
CA LEU A 129 -2.10 -13.71 1.66
C LEU A 129 -3.42 -14.45 1.85
N ILE A 130 -4.30 -14.36 0.86
CA ILE A 130 -5.52 -15.16 0.74
C ILE A 130 -5.41 -15.99 -0.55
N PRO A 131 -4.83 -17.21 -0.49
CA PRO A 131 -4.57 -18.03 -1.66
C PRO A 131 -5.83 -18.34 -2.49
N LYS A 132 -6.96 -18.62 -1.84
CA LYS A 132 -8.25 -18.92 -2.52
C LYS A 132 -8.74 -17.77 -3.42
N LYS A 133 -8.35 -16.53 -3.10
CA LYS A 133 -8.69 -15.32 -3.88
C LYS A 133 -7.52 -14.82 -4.72
N MET A 134 -6.36 -15.50 -4.68
CA MET A 134 -5.11 -15.06 -5.29
C MET A 134 -4.79 -13.60 -4.95
N ALA A 135 -5.00 -13.22 -3.69
CA ALA A 135 -4.90 -11.83 -3.22
C ALA A 135 -3.93 -11.72 -2.03
N ALA A 136 -3.35 -10.54 -1.87
CA ALA A 136 -2.70 -10.12 -0.64
C ALA A 136 -3.58 -9.10 0.07
N PHE A 137 -3.30 -8.83 1.34
CA PHE A 137 -4.03 -7.83 2.12
C PHE A 137 -3.15 -7.12 3.13
N ALA A 138 -3.51 -5.88 3.45
CA ALA A 138 -3.11 -5.12 4.62
C ALA A 138 -4.37 -4.62 5.34
N VAL A 139 -4.61 -5.14 6.56
CA VAL A 139 -5.81 -4.83 7.35
C VAL A 139 -5.42 -4.14 8.64
N CYS A 140 -6.05 -2.98 8.88
CA CYS A 140 -6.06 -2.31 10.17
C CYS A 140 -7.38 -1.54 10.31
N HIS A 141 -8.09 -1.78 11.41
CA HIS A 141 -9.42 -1.23 11.66
C HIS A 141 -9.40 0.09 12.44
N VAL A 142 -8.22 0.71 12.57
CA VAL A 142 -8.09 2.06 13.13
C VAL A 142 -8.62 3.08 12.12
N PRO A 143 -9.48 4.03 12.54
CA PRO A 143 -10.01 5.03 11.62
C PRO A 143 -8.91 5.92 11.04
N ILE A 144 -9.03 6.22 9.75
CA ILE A 144 -8.13 7.09 9.01
C ILE A 144 -8.90 8.23 8.36
N SER A 145 -8.28 9.40 8.28
CA SER A 145 -8.91 10.55 7.63
C SER A 145 -9.06 10.30 6.13
N TRP A 146 -10.01 11.00 5.50
CA TRP A 146 -10.21 11.01 4.05
C TRP A 146 -8.90 11.17 3.27
N ARG A 147 -8.02 12.09 3.71
CA ARG A 147 -6.73 12.33 3.05
C ARG A 147 -5.76 11.16 3.19
N ARG A 148 -5.68 10.59 4.40
CA ARG A 148 -4.82 9.43 4.68
C ARG A 148 -5.26 8.21 3.88
N PHE A 149 -6.57 8.00 3.72
CA PHE A 149 -7.11 6.96 2.84
C PHE A 149 -6.65 7.13 1.39
N MET A 150 -6.74 8.34 0.84
CA MET A 150 -6.28 8.60 -0.54
C MET A 150 -4.80 8.29 -0.73
N VAL A 151 -3.96 8.70 0.23
CA VAL A 151 -2.52 8.43 0.19
C VAL A 151 -2.26 6.94 0.30
N MET A 152 -2.85 6.27 1.29
CA MET A 152 -2.73 4.83 1.50
C MET A 152 -3.07 4.07 0.22
N SER A 153 -4.27 4.29 -0.34
CA SER A 153 -4.72 3.60 -1.56
C SER A 153 -3.82 3.84 -2.77
N LEU A 154 -3.26 5.05 -2.95
CA LEU A 154 -2.49 5.38 -4.15
C LEU A 154 -0.98 5.12 -4.00
N LEU A 155 -0.46 5.01 -2.78
CA LEU A 155 0.98 4.88 -2.54
C LEU A 155 1.62 3.66 -3.23
N PRO A 156 1.00 2.46 -3.26
CA PRO A 156 1.60 1.31 -3.92
C PRO A 156 1.84 1.48 -5.43
N ALA A 157 1.12 2.39 -6.10
CA ALA A 157 1.34 2.68 -7.52
C ALA A 157 2.77 3.19 -7.80
N ILE A 158 3.50 3.67 -6.79
CA ILE A 158 4.93 4.02 -6.90
C ILE A 158 5.76 2.81 -7.39
N LEU A 159 5.39 1.59 -7.00
CA LEU A 159 6.05 0.36 -7.43
C LEU A 159 5.99 0.15 -8.95
N GLY A 160 5.02 0.77 -9.62
CA GLY A 160 4.95 0.77 -11.08
C GLY A 160 5.37 2.10 -11.73
N LEU A 161 5.15 3.25 -11.09
CA LEU A 161 5.58 4.56 -11.61
C LEU A 161 7.10 4.68 -11.69
N VAL A 162 7.83 4.25 -10.66
CA VAL A 162 9.30 4.31 -10.63
C VAL A 162 9.93 3.49 -11.77
N PRO A 163 9.58 2.21 -11.98
CA PRO A 163 10.13 1.46 -13.11
C PRO A 163 9.64 1.98 -14.47
N LEU A 164 8.45 2.59 -14.55
CA LEU A 164 8.02 3.24 -15.81
C LEU A 164 8.91 4.42 -16.16
N LEU A 165 9.25 5.26 -15.19
CA LEU A 165 10.20 6.37 -15.38
C LEU A 165 11.59 5.83 -15.73
N ALA A 166 12.06 4.78 -15.06
CA ALA A 166 13.33 4.13 -15.39
C ALA A 166 13.34 3.62 -16.84
N PHE A 167 12.25 3.01 -17.32
CA PHE A 167 12.09 2.58 -18.71
C PHE A 167 12.15 3.77 -19.69
N LEU A 168 11.44 4.87 -19.39
CA LEU A 168 11.39 6.05 -20.24
C LEU A 168 12.76 6.74 -20.36
N PHE A 169 13.50 6.85 -19.26
CA PHE A 169 14.81 7.53 -19.22
C PHE A 169 16.01 6.62 -19.51
N ALA A 170 15.82 5.30 -19.63
CA ALA A 170 16.89 4.39 -19.96
C ALA A 170 17.54 4.70 -21.33
N PRO A 171 18.89 4.72 -21.43
CA PRO A 171 19.59 4.81 -22.70
C PRO A 171 19.21 3.71 -23.69
N ALA A 172 19.35 4.00 -24.99
CA ALA A 172 19.00 3.07 -26.05
C ALA A 172 19.77 1.72 -25.98
N SER A 173 20.98 1.73 -25.42
CA SER A 173 21.81 0.54 -25.22
C SER A 173 21.35 -0.37 -24.08
N TRP A 174 20.38 0.05 -23.26
CA TRP A 174 19.96 -0.66 -22.04
C TRP A 174 18.73 -1.55 -22.28
N GLY A 175 18.72 -2.30 -23.39
CA GLY A 175 17.61 -3.18 -23.80
C GLY A 175 17.16 -4.16 -22.70
N LYS A 176 18.13 -4.72 -21.98
CA LYS A 176 17.91 -5.62 -20.81
C LYS A 176 17.15 -4.94 -19.68
N ILE A 177 17.61 -3.76 -19.26
CA ILE A 177 17.00 -3.01 -18.15
C ILE A 177 15.59 -2.57 -18.54
N MET A 178 15.41 -2.04 -19.76
CA MET A 178 14.08 -1.70 -20.26
C MET A 178 13.15 -2.92 -20.29
N GLY A 179 13.67 -4.09 -20.70
CA GLY A 179 12.94 -5.36 -20.71
C GLY A 179 12.51 -5.85 -19.33
N VAL A 180 13.20 -5.46 -18.25
CA VAL A 180 12.77 -5.71 -16.85
C VAL A 180 11.82 -4.62 -16.36
N CYS A 181 12.16 -3.35 -16.58
CA CYS A 181 11.45 -2.20 -16.03
C CYS A 181 10.02 -2.06 -16.59
N TRP A 182 9.81 -2.28 -17.88
CA TRP A 182 8.47 -2.12 -18.46
C TRP A 182 7.43 -3.12 -17.91
N PRO A 183 7.67 -4.45 -17.92
CA PRO A 183 6.71 -5.38 -17.33
C PRO A 183 6.58 -5.19 -15.81
N LEU A 184 7.66 -4.82 -15.12
CA LEU A 184 7.59 -4.45 -13.70
C LEU A 184 6.65 -3.26 -13.47
N ALA A 185 6.72 -2.25 -14.35
CA ALA A 185 5.81 -1.10 -14.33
C ALA A 185 4.35 -1.50 -14.59
N VAL A 186 4.11 -2.37 -15.57
CA VAL A 186 2.77 -2.89 -15.85
C VAL A 186 2.21 -3.61 -14.62
N MET A 187 2.98 -4.52 -14.02
CA MET A 187 2.56 -5.26 -12.83
C MET A 187 2.27 -4.32 -11.65
N GLY A 188 3.19 -3.38 -11.36
CA GLY A 188 3.05 -2.46 -10.23
C GLY A 188 1.98 -1.37 -10.41
N LEU A 189 1.58 -1.05 -11.65
CA LEU A 189 0.48 -0.13 -11.91
C LEU A 189 -0.88 -0.83 -12.05
N LEU A 190 -0.91 -2.13 -12.37
CA LEU A 190 -2.14 -2.94 -12.40
C LEU A 190 -2.50 -3.54 -11.04
N SER A 191 -1.52 -3.88 -10.19
CA SER A 191 -1.84 -4.42 -8.85
C SER A 191 -2.76 -3.53 -8.01
N PRO A 192 -2.70 -2.17 -8.06
CA PRO A 192 -3.59 -1.30 -7.30
C PRO A 192 -4.95 -1.03 -7.96
N MET A 193 -5.40 -1.84 -8.94
CA MET A 193 -6.74 -1.70 -9.55
C MET A 193 -7.89 -1.61 -8.51
N PRO A 194 -7.94 -2.47 -7.48
CA PRO A 194 -8.93 -2.33 -6.40
C PRO A 194 -8.82 -1.00 -5.67
N ASP A 195 -7.60 -0.51 -5.46
CA ASP A 195 -7.32 0.71 -4.72
C ASP A 195 -7.81 1.96 -5.50
N TYR A 196 -7.61 1.98 -6.82
CA TYR A 196 -8.15 3.04 -7.69
C TYR A 196 -9.68 3.09 -7.65
N MET A 197 -10.34 1.93 -7.66
CA MET A 197 -11.79 1.84 -7.51
C MET A 197 -12.24 2.37 -6.15
N CYS A 198 -11.58 1.95 -5.08
CA CYS A 198 -11.86 2.43 -3.72
C CYS A 198 -11.73 3.94 -3.62
N VAL A 199 -10.66 4.54 -4.17
CA VAL A 199 -10.48 6.00 -4.26
C VAL A 199 -11.64 6.67 -4.99
N ALA A 200 -12.08 6.11 -6.12
CA ALA A 200 -13.20 6.64 -6.88
C ALA A 200 -14.52 6.56 -6.09
N CYS A 201 -14.76 5.45 -5.39
CA CYS A 201 -15.93 5.29 -4.52
C CYS A 201 -15.93 6.30 -3.37
N VAL A 202 -14.82 6.43 -2.65
CA VAL A 202 -14.68 7.37 -1.54
C VAL A 202 -14.85 8.81 -2.02
N ARG A 203 -14.26 9.17 -3.16
CA ARG A 203 -14.40 10.51 -3.73
C ARG A 203 -15.84 10.85 -4.13
N ARG A 204 -16.65 9.86 -4.51
CA ARG A 204 -18.06 10.04 -4.89
C ARG A 204 -19.01 10.07 -3.69
N GLN A 205 -18.72 9.31 -2.62
CA GLN A 205 -19.68 9.04 -1.54
C GLN A 205 -19.33 9.72 -0.21
N VAL A 206 -18.05 10.04 0.02
CA VAL A 206 -17.56 10.45 1.33
C VAL A 206 -17.17 11.92 1.32
N PRO A 207 -17.78 12.76 2.19
CA PRO A 207 -17.40 14.16 2.33
C PRO A 207 -15.92 14.33 2.69
N ARG A 208 -15.29 15.38 2.14
CA ARG A 208 -13.94 15.76 2.57
C ARG A 208 -13.99 16.15 4.05
N GLY A 209 -13.07 15.59 4.84
CA GLY A 209 -13.03 15.82 6.29
C GLY A 209 -13.59 14.67 7.12
N ALA A 210 -14.34 13.76 6.50
CA ALA A 210 -14.80 12.53 7.14
C ALA A 210 -13.65 11.57 7.48
N TRP A 211 -13.95 10.67 8.40
CA TRP A 211 -13.14 9.51 8.76
C TRP A 211 -13.65 8.28 8.04
N LEU A 212 -12.73 7.38 7.69
CA LEU A 212 -13.01 6.06 7.15
C LEU A 212 -12.48 5.00 8.11
N GLN A 213 -13.27 3.96 8.32
CA GLN A 213 -12.92 2.85 9.19
C GLN A 213 -13.35 1.55 8.54
N THR A 214 -12.42 0.63 8.39
CA THR A 214 -12.73 -0.74 7.97
C THR A 214 -13.16 -1.58 9.17
N THR A 215 -13.95 -2.60 8.90
CA THR A 215 -14.34 -3.70 9.78
C THR A 215 -14.17 -5.01 9.00
N ASN A 216 -14.30 -6.17 9.65
CA ASN A 216 -14.36 -7.46 8.97
C ASN A 216 -15.62 -7.60 8.11
N SER A 217 -16.60 -6.70 8.25
CA SER A 217 -17.85 -6.67 7.48
C SER A 217 -17.89 -5.63 6.35
N GLY A 218 -16.92 -4.72 6.27
CA GLY A 218 -16.86 -3.72 5.20
C GLY A 218 -16.08 -2.45 5.54
N CYS A 219 -16.29 -1.40 4.77
CA CYS A 219 -15.72 -0.08 5.01
C CYS A 219 -16.84 0.92 5.30
N PHE A 220 -16.66 1.75 6.31
CA PHE A 220 -17.63 2.72 6.79
C PHE A 220 -17.00 4.11 6.86
N TRP A 221 -17.84 5.14 6.87
CA TRP A 221 -17.42 6.52 7.03
C TRP A 221 -18.35 7.30 7.96
N TYR A 222 -17.79 8.30 8.64
CA TYR A 222 -18.49 9.18 9.57
C TYR A 222 -17.78 10.54 9.67
N MET A 223 -18.44 11.56 10.21
CA MET A 223 -17.89 12.91 10.40
C MET A 223 -17.17 13.04 11.74
#